data_AF-A0A518FTM2-F1
#
_entry.id   AF-A0A518FTM2-F1
#
_cell.length_a   1.000
_cell.length_b   1.000
_cell.length_c   1.000
_cell.angle_alpha   90.00
_cell.angle_beta   90.00
_cell.angle_gamma   90.00
#
_symmetry.space_group_name_H-M   'P 1'
#
loop_
_entity.id
_entity.type
_entity.pdbx_description
1 polymer ?
#
loop_
_entity_poly.entity_id
_entity_poly.type
_entity_poly.pdbx_seq_one_letter_code
_entity_poly.pdbx_strand_id
1 'polypeptide(L)'
;MSLIKLSSATALATLILVGCQANSESIEEARQEIDKAKQEGQQQVAKAKQDAEARVHETRRVGTEQIQEEMKDLEEAQRDGEDPEAISEERRDVEAAKRELNKALAAAQMAAKQDVQAAKKAADERVAKARKNLAETKVEALQNVNERISAIQETLKQQKKDVTAAEQQVAAAKQKLEQASDKEKADAQDELKSAQESLKSEQQDVTEAEKRLKEAKEELKKVESLIDA
;
A
#
# COMPACT_ATOMS: atom_id res chain seq x y z
N MET A 1 -45.82 40.83 -19.89
CA MET A 1 -45.81 39.38 -19.61
C MET A 1 -44.41 39.01 -19.17
N SER A 2 -44.28 38.57 -17.92
CA SER A 2 -43.00 38.28 -17.26
C SER A 2 -42.47 36.94 -17.77
N LEU A 3 -41.32 36.94 -18.43
CA LEU A 3 -40.56 35.73 -18.74
C LEU A 3 -39.28 35.78 -17.93
N ILE A 4 -39.38 35.27 -16.71
CA ILE A 4 -38.27 34.92 -15.83
C ILE A 4 -37.44 33.87 -16.58
N LYS A 5 -36.34 34.28 -17.20
CA LYS A 5 -35.33 33.35 -17.70
C LYS A 5 -34.61 32.80 -16.48
N LEU A 6 -34.92 31.55 -16.15
CA LEU A 6 -34.16 30.77 -15.19
C LEU A 6 -32.69 30.81 -15.60
N SER A 7 -31.89 31.46 -14.78
CA SER A 7 -30.44 31.31 -14.75
C SER A 7 -30.19 29.82 -14.51
N SER A 8 -29.77 29.10 -15.54
CA SER A 8 -29.33 27.71 -15.43
C SER A 8 -28.03 27.71 -14.65
N ALA A 9 -28.16 27.72 -13.32
CA ALA A 9 -27.11 27.28 -12.42
C ALA A 9 -26.89 25.80 -12.71
N THR A 10 -26.07 25.52 -13.71
CA THR A 10 -25.48 24.20 -13.91
C THR A 10 -24.52 24.02 -12.76
N ALA A 11 -25.05 23.55 -11.63
CA ALA A 11 -24.28 22.97 -10.55
C ALA A 11 -23.55 21.78 -11.16
N LEU A 12 -22.33 22.04 -11.65
CA LEU A 12 -21.35 21.02 -11.98
C LEU A 12 -21.06 20.33 -10.65
N ALA A 13 -21.80 19.25 -10.43
CA ALA A 13 -21.60 18.33 -9.34
C ALA A 13 -20.14 17.89 -9.40
N THR A 14 -19.33 18.46 -8.51
CA THR A 14 -18.03 17.94 -8.11
C THR A 14 -18.26 16.54 -7.60
N LEU A 15 -18.25 15.57 -8.51
CA LEU A 15 -18.10 14.15 -8.24
C LEU A 15 -16.66 13.95 -7.73
N ILE A 16 -16.41 14.45 -6.51
CA ILE A 16 -15.31 13.98 -5.70
C ILE A 16 -15.83 12.68 -5.09
N LEU A 17 -15.77 11.61 -5.87
CA LEU A 17 -15.79 10.27 -5.31
C LEU A 17 -14.51 10.13 -4.49
N VAL A 18 -14.56 10.61 -3.23
CA VAL A 18 -13.59 10.27 -2.17
C VAL A 18 -13.84 8.82 -1.76
N GLY A 19 -13.72 7.89 -2.71
CA GLY A 19 -13.19 6.58 -2.38
C GLY A 19 -11.67 6.73 -2.33
N CYS A 20 -10.98 5.98 -1.49
CA CYS A 20 -9.52 5.91 -1.52
C CYS A 20 -9.05 5.47 -2.92
N GLN A 21 -8.87 6.43 -3.84
CA GLN A 21 -8.38 6.16 -5.18
C GLN A 21 -6.87 6.01 -5.07
N ALA A 22 -6.37 4.82 -5.41
CA ALA A 22 -4.95 4.59 -5.57
C ALA A 22 -4.35 5.64 -6.52
N ASN A 23 -3.22 6.22 -6.14
CA ASN A 23 -2.48 7.24 -6.88
C ASN A 23 -0.97 6.98 -6.79
N SER A 24 -0.12 7.92 -7.21
CA SER A 24 1.34 7.79 -7.10
C SER A 24 1.81 7.54 -5.65
N GLU A 25 1.25 8.24 -4.68
CA GLU A 25 1.56 8.08 -3.24
C GLU A 25 1.20 6.67 -2.76
N SER A 26 0.06 6.12 -3.18
CA SER A 26 -0.32 4.74 -2.85
C SER A 26 0.68 3.70 -3.37
N ILE A 27 1.28 3.92 -4.55
CA ILE A 27 2.32 3.03 -5.09
C ILE A 27 3.57 3.09 -4.22
N GLU A 28 3.97 4.29 -3.77
CA GLU A 28 5.12 4.47 -2.88
C GLU A 28 4.91 3.83 -1.51
N GLU A 29 3.73 4.01 -0.91
CA GLU A 29 3.35 3.34 0.34
C GLU A 29 3.39 1.82 0.19
N ALA A 30 2.84 1.28 -0.90
CA ALA A 30 2.87 -0.16 -1.17
C ALA A 30 4.31 -0.68 -1.39
N ARG A 31 5.23 0.13 -1.92
CA ARG A 31 6.67 -0.21 -1.98
C ARG A 31 7.29 -0.25 -0.58
N GLN A 32 7.00 0.75 0.26
CA GLN A 32 7.50 0.78 1.63
C GLN A 32 7.02 -0.44 2.44
N GLU A 33 5.78 -0.88 2.23
CA GLU A 33 5.25 -2.08 2.86
C GLU A 33 5.98 -3.37 2.45
N ILE A 34 6.56 -3.44 1.24
CA ILE A 34 7.44 -4.55 0.87
C ILE A 34 8.72 -4.53 1.72
N ASP A 35 9.34 -3.37 1.88
CA ASP A 35 10.60 -3.25 2.62
C ASP A 35 10.39 -3.49 4.11
N LYS A 36 9.27 -3.02 4.66
CA LYS A 36 8.82 -3.35 6.01
C LYS A 36 8.55 -4.85 6.16
N ALA A 37 7.85 -5.48 5.22
CA ALA A 37 7.61 -6.93 5.25
C ALA A 37 8.92 -7.74 5.21
N LYS A 38 9.93 -7.30 4.44
CA LYS A 38 11.26 -7.91 4.45
C LYS A 38 11.94 -7.74 5.80
N GLN A 39 11.93 -6.53 6.38
CA GLN A 39 12.57 -6.24 7.65
C GLN A 39 11.93 -7.03 8.80
N GLU A 40 10.61 -7.01 8.91
CA GLU A 40 9.84 -7.79 9.89
C GLU A 40 10.06 -9.30 9.70
N GLY A 41 10.11 -9.77 8.45
CA GLY A 41 10.43 -11.15 8.11
C GLY A 41 11.84 -11.55 8.55
N GLN A 42 12.84 -10.71 8.32
CA GLN A 42 14.21 -10.94 8.78
C GLN A 42 14.30 -10.98 10.31
N GLN A 43 13.62 -10.08 11.01
CA GLN A 43 13.55 -10.08 12.48
C GLN A 43 12.90 -11.35 13.02
N GLN A 44 11.81 -11.82 12.40
CA GLN A 44 11.16 -13.07 12.80
C GLN A 44 12.06 -14.29 12.60
N VAL A 45 12.77 -14.36 11.47
CA VAL A 45 13.74 -15.44 11.22
C VAL A 45 14.90 -15.36 12.20
N ALA A 46 15.40 -14.17 12.53
CA ALA A 46 16.45 -13.98 13.51
C ALA A 46 16.01 -14.43 14.91
N LYS A 47 14.81 -14.04 15.33
CA LYS A 47 14.22 -14.48 16.60
C LYS A 47 14.03 -16.01 16.64
N ALA A 48 13.49 -16.60 15.58
CA ALA A 48 13.31 -18.06 15.50
C ALA A 48 14.66 -18.80 15.60
N LYS A 49 15.74 -18.27 15.01
CA LYS A 49 17.09 -18.82 15.16
C LYS A 49 17.60 -18.71 16.59
N GLN A 50 17.42 -17.56 17.23
CA GLN A 50 17.83 -17.35 18.62
C GLN A 50 17.08 -18.32 19.56
N ASP A 51 15.76 -18.45 19.40
CA ASP A 51 14.93 -19.35 20.20
C ASP A 51 15.28 -20.84 19.93
N ALA A 52 15.66 -21.17 18.70
CA ALA A 52 16.14 -22.49 18.33
C ALA A 52 17.50 -22.81 18.98
N GLU A 53 18.45 -21.88 18.93
CA GLU A 53 19.77 -22.02 19.56
C GLU A 53 19.65 -22.13 21.08
N ALA A 54 18.81 -21.31 21.70
CA ALA A 54 18.53 -21.36 23.14
C ALA A 54 17.99 -22.73 23.57
N ARG A 55 17.03 -23.29 22.82
CA ARG A 55 16.47 -24.62 23.12
C ARG A 55 17.49 -25.74 23.00
N VAL A 56 18.34 -25.71 21.96
CA VAL A 56 19.41 -26.71 21.80
C VAL A 56 20.45 -26.56 22.92
N HIS A 57 20.80 -25.33 23.28
CA HIS A 57 21.73 -25.04 24.38
C HIS A 57 21.18 -25.53 25.72
N GLU A 58 19.91 -25.25 26.02
CA GLU A 58 19.27 -25.70 27.25
C GLU A 58 19.14 -27.22 27.32
N THR A 59 18.76 -27.88 26.22
CA THR A 59 18.74 -29.34 26.12
C THR A 59 20.13 -29.93 26.41
N ARG A 60 21.19 -29.31 25.87
CA ARG A 60 22.57 -29.71 26.15
C ARG A 60 22.92 -29.52 27.62
N ARG A 61 22.58 -28.38 28.21
CA ARG A 61 22.86 -28.06 29.60
C ARG A 61 22.23 -29.09 30.53
N VAL A 62 20.92 -29.30 30.43
CA VAL A 62 20.16 -30.22 31.29
C VAL A 62 20.67 -31.65 31.16
N GLY A 63 20.87 -32.17 29.94
CA GLY A 63 21.38 -33.54 29.82
C GLY A 63 22.86 -33.68 30.19
N THR A 64 23.66 -32.61 30.15
CA THR A 64 25.04 -32.65 30.68
C THR A 64 25.03 -32.66 32.21
N GLU A 65 24.14 -31.91 32.84
CA GLU A 65 23.92 -31.93 34.30
C GLU A 65 23.52 -33.34 34.76
N GLN A 66 22.57 -33.99 34.05
CA GLN A 66 22.19 -35.38 34.32
C GLN A 66 23.38 -36.33 34.20
N ILE A 67 24.17 -36.25 33.12
CA ILE A 67 25.36 -37.10 32.98
C ILE A 67 26.37 -36.85 34.11
N GLN A 68 26.51 -35.61 34.60
CA GLN A 68 27.39 -35.30 35.72
C GLN A 68 26.90 -35.90 37.04
N GLU A 69 25.58 -35.90 37.28
CA GLU A 69 24.98 -36.57 38.43
C GLU A 69 25.24 -38.09 38.39
N GLU A 70 24.93 -38.76 37.28
CA GLU A 70 25.19 -40.21 37.11
C GLU A 70 26.69 -40.55 37.20
N MET A 71 27.59 -39.68 36.72
CA MET A 71 29.03 -39.89 36.87
C MET A 71 29.47 -39.76 38.33
N LYS A 72 28.83 -38.90 39.11
CA LYS A 72 29.12 -38.73 40.53
C LYS A 72 28.70 -39.97 41.32
N ASP A 73 27.53 -40.54 41.02
CA ASP A 73 27.04 -41.76 41.66
C ASP A 73 27.96 -42.95 41.32
N LEU A 74 28.40 -43.07 40.06
CA LEU A 74 29.43 -44.03 39.66
C LEU A 74 30.78 -43.85 40.40
N GLU A 75 31.23 -42.61 40.60
CA GLU A 75 32.45 -42.32 41.35
C GLU A 75 32.32 -42.67 42.84
N GLU A 76 31.14 -42.43 43.43
CA GLU A 76 30.82 -42.80 44.81
C GLU A 76 30.82 -44.32 44.99
N ALA A 77 30.14 -45.06 44.13
CA ALA A 77 30.13 -46.53 44.15
C ALA A 77 31.55 -47.13 44.03
N GLN A 78 32.40 -46.55 43.16
CA GLN A 78 33.80 -46.97 43.04
C GLN A 78 34.63 -46.67 44.28
N ARG A 79 34.36 -45.54 44.95
CA ARG A 79 35.09 -45.09 46.13
C ARG A 79 34.73 -45.90 47.37
N ASP A 80 33.46 -46.22 47.52
CA ASP A 80 32.93 -46.96 48.68
C ASP A 80 33.23 -48.48 48.60
N GLY A 81 33.81 -48.91 47.47
CA GLY A 81 34.21 -50.30 47.26
C GLY A 81 33.00 -51.21 47.11
N GLU A 82 31.93 -50.69 46.50
CA GLU A 82 30.75 -51.48 46.17
C GLU A 82 31.11 -52.66 45.26
N ASP A 83 30.21 -53.64 45.20
CA ASP A 83 30.46 -54.84 44.44
C ASP A 83 30.58 -54.53 42.92
N PRO A 84 31.29 -55.37 42.15
CA PRO A 84 31.47 -55.14 40.72
C PRO A 84 30.18 -55.06 39.92
N GLU A 85 29.08 -55.67 40.39
CA GLU A 85 27.78 -55.63 39.74
C GLU A 85 27.14 -54.24 39.88
N ALA A 86 27.14 -53.65 41.08
CA ALA A 86 26.69 -52.28 41.34
C ALA A 86 27.47 -51.25 40.50
N ILE A 87 28.80 -51.32 40.48
CA ILE A 87 29.65 -50.44 39.64
C ILE A 87 29.33 -50.62 38.15
N SER A 88 28.96 -51.83 37.72
CA SER A 88 28.55 -52.07 36.34
C SER A 88 27.17 -51.51 36.01
N GLU A 89 26.27 -51.41 36.98
CA GLU A 89 24.94 -50.81 36.83
C GLU A 89 25.07 -49.31 36.65
N GLU A 90 25.78 -48.63 37.55
CA GLU A 90 26.07 -47.18 37.47
C GLU A 90 26.75 -46.78 36.14
N ARG A 91 27.65 -47.63 35.61
CA ARG A 91 28.24 -47.40 34.27
C ARG A 91 27.20 -47.46 33.15
N ARG A 92 26.20 -48.34 33.26
CA ARG A 92 25.11 -48.43 32.28
C ARG A 92 24.21 -47.21 32.37
N ASP A 93 24.00 -46.66 33.56
CA ASP A 93 23.16 -45.48 33.75
C ASP A 93 23.81 -44.21 33.18
N VAL A 94 25.12 -44.03 33.39
CA VAL A 94 25.91 -42.99 32.68
C VAL A 94 25.79 -43.12 31.15
N GLU A 95 25.91 -44.33 30.61
CA GLU A 95 25.78 -44.57 29.17
C GLU A 95 24.34 -44.41 28.66
N ALA A 96 23.34 -44.71 29.49
CA ALA A 96 21.93 -44.46 29.20
C ALA A 96 21.67 -42.95 29.13
N ALA A 97 22.11 -42.18 30.13
CA ALA A 97 22.00 -40.72 30.16
C ALA A 97 22.66 -40.06 28.93
N LYS A 98 23.85 -40.52 28.52
CA LYS A 98 24.50 -40.05 27.28
C LYS A 98 23.66 -40.35 26.03
N ARG A 99 23.06 -41.54 25.94
CA ARG A 99 22.21 -41.91 24.81
C ARG A 99 20.93 -41.07 24.79
N GLU A 100 20.34 -40.80 25.95
CA GLU A 100 19.16 -39.95 26.07
C GLU A 100 19.46 -38.51 25.69
N LEU A 101 20.56 -37.92 26.19
CA LEU A 101 21.00 -36.60 25.76
C LEU A 101 21.18 -36.52 24.24
N ASN A 102 21.83 -37.51 23.62
CA ASN A 102 22.03 -37.52 22.17
C ASN A 102 20.70 -37.57 21.39
N LYS A 103 19.72 -38.37 21.87
CA LYS A 103 18.37 -38.41 21.28
C LYS A 103 17.65 -37.07 21.46
N ALA A 104 17.71 -36.48 22.65
CA ALA A 104 17.10 -35.20 22.97
C ALA A 104 17.70 -34.07 22.13
N LEU A 105 19.03 -34.05 21.95
CA LEU A 105 19.71 -33.08 21.08
C LEU A 105 19.31 -33.23 19.62
N ALA A 106 19.20 -34.46 19.11
CA ALA A 106 18.75 -34.69 17.75
C ALA A 106 17.30 -34.20 17.54
N ALA A 107 16.41 -34.48 18.50
CA ALA A 107 15.03 -34.00 18.47
C ALA A 107 14.96 -32.47 18.54
N ALA A 108 15.72 -31.84 19.45
CA ALA A 108 15.78 -30.39 19.61
C ALA A 108 16.33 -29.70 18.35
N GLN A 109 17.36 -30.28 17.71
CA GLN A 109 17.91 -29.77 16.46
C GLN A 109 16.92 -29.88 15.28
N MET A 110 16.16 -30.98 15.22
CA MET A 110 15.14 -31.15 14.19
C MET A 110 13.99 -30.16 14.37
N ALA A 111 13.49 -29.99 15.59
CA ALA A 111 12.48 -28.99 15.92
C ALA A 111 12.97 -27.56 15.61
N ALA A 112 14.19 -27.23 16.02
CA ALA A 112 14.86 -25.97 15.70
C ALA A 112 14.91 -25.70 14.19
N LYS A 113 15.28 -26.70 13.38
CA LYS A 113 15.30 -26.57 11.91
C LYS A 113 13.90 -26.32 11.35
N GLN A 114 12.90 -27.04 11.83
CA GLN A 114 11.50 -26.88 11.40
C GLN A 114 10.97 -25.48 11.73
N ASP A 115 11.24 -24.98 12.94
CA ASP A 115 10.78 -23.66 13.38
C ASP A 115 11.42 -22.53 12.56
N VAL A 116 12.73 -22.60 12.32
CA VAL A 116 13.42 -21.63 11.47
C VAL A 116 12.92 -21.71 10.02
N GLN A 117 12.63 -22.91 9.51
CA GLN A 117 12.07 -23.07 8.17
C GLN A 117 10.65 -22.51 8.07
N ALA A 118 9.81 -22.74 9.07
CA ALA A 118 8.46 -22.19 9.14
C ALA A 118 8.49 -20.66 9.20
N ALA A 119 9.37 -20.08 10.02
CA ALA A 119 9.56 -18.63 10.10
C ALA A 119 10.01 -18.02 8.76
N LYS A 120 10.95 -18.68 8.05
CA LYS A 120 11.38 -18.27 6.71
C LYS A 120 10.22 -18.30 5.72
N LYS A 121 9.46 -19.41 5.68
CA LYS A 121 8.31 -19.55 4.79
C LYS A 121 7.25 -18.46 5.06
N ALA A 122 6.94 -18.20 6.32
CA ALA A 122 6.01 -17.14 6.71
C ALA A 122 6.53 -15.73 6.33
N ALA A 123 7.83 -15.48 6.44
CA ALA A 123 8.44 -14.24 5.98
C ALA A 123 8.31 -14.08 4.45
N ASP A 124 8.63 -15.13 3.69
CA ASP A 124 8.54 -15.14 2.23
C ASP A 124 7.09 -14.93 1.74
N GLU A 125 6.11 -15.58 2.39
CA GLU A 125 4.69 -15.41 2.09
C GLU A 125 4.21 -13.96 2.33
N ARG A 126 4.69 -13.29 3.39
CA ARG A 126 4.38 -11.87 3.64
C ARG A 126 4.95 -10.97 2.56
N VAL A 127 6.21 -11.17 2.18
CA VAL A 127 6.84 -10.40 1.10
C VAL A 127 6.13 -10.65 -0.23
N ALA A 128 5.74 -11.90 -0.52
CA ALA A 128 4.98 -12.24 -1.71
C ALA A 128 3.61 -11.53 -1.73
N LYS A 129 2.91 -11.50 -0.60
CA LYS A 129 1.64 -10.77 -0.45
C LYS A 129 1.82 -9.27 -0.65
N ALA A 130 2.84 -8.66 -0.03
CA ALA A 130 3.14 -7.23 -0.22
C ALA A 130 3.45 -6.89 -1.68
N ARG A 131 4.20 -7.76 -2.38
CA ARG A 131 4.46 -7.60 -3.83
C ARG A 131 3.21 -7.71 -4.67
N LYS A 132 2.31 -8.64 -4.33
CA LYS A 132 1.01 -8.76 -5.01
C LYS A 132 0.17 -7.49 -4.82
N ASN A 133 0.09 -6.98 -3.59
CA ASN A 133 -0.61 -5.73 -3.29
C ASN A 133 -0.02 -4.57 -4.10
N LEU A 134 1.31 -4.42 -4.16
CA LEU A 134 1.95 -3.39 -4.99
C LEU A 134 1.55 -3.50 -6.47
N ALA A 135 1.49 -4.71 -7.02
CA ALA A 135 1.08 -4.91 -8.41
C ALA A 135 -0.39 -4.50 -8.63
N GLU A 136 -1.28 -4.84 -7.71
CA GLU A 136 -2.69 -4.42 -7.74
C GLU A 136 -2.81 -2.89 -7.62
N THR A 137 -2.11 -2.26 -6.67
CA THR A 137 -2.09 -0.80 -6.49
C THR A 137 -1.56 -0.07 -7.72
N LYS A 138 -0.52 -0.60 -8.38
CA LYS A 138 0.00 -0.04 -9.66
C LYS A 138 -1.08 -0.03 -10.74
N VAL A 139 -1.84 -1.13 -10.89
CA VAL A 139 -2.91 -1.24 -11.89
C VAL A 139 -4.07 -0.28 -11.55
N GLU A 140 -4.51 -0.27 -10.30
CA GLU A 140 -5.59 0.62 -9.84
C GLU A 140 -5.23 2.10 -10.01
N ALA A 141 -4.01 2.49 -9.65
CA ALA A 141 -3.55 3.87 -9.82
C ALA A 141 -3.55 4.31 -11.29
N LEU A 142 -3.12 3.42 -12.20
CA LEU A 142 -3.13 3.69 -13.63
C LEU A 142 -4.56 3.79 -14.18
N GLN A 143 -5.48 2.94 -13.72
CA GLN A 143 -6.89 3.02 -14.10
C GLN A 143 -7.53 4.32 -13.61
N ASN A 144 -7.36 4.65 -12.33
CA ASN A 144 -7.92 5.85 -11.71
C ASN A 144 -7.48 7.14 -12.42
N VAL A 145 -6.18 7.27 -12.74
CA VAL A 145 -5.69 8.48 -13.41
C VAL A 145 -6.19 8.58 -14.85
N ASN A 146 -6.32 7.47 -15.57
CA ASN A 146 -6.87 7.46 -16.92
C ASN A 146 -8.36 7.82 -16.92
N GLU A 147 -9.16 7.25 -16.01
CA GLU A 147 -10.57 7.61 -15.84
C GLU A 147 -10.75 9.09 -15.54
N ARG A 148 -9.92 9.63 -14.63
CA ARG A 148 -9.92 11.06 -14.29
C ARG A 148 -9.58 11.93 -15.51
N ILE A 149 -8.58 11.55 -16.30
CA ILE A 149 -8.23 12.26 -17.54
C ILE A 149 -9.40 12.25 -18.52
N SER A 150 -10.02 11.08 -18.75
CA SER A 150 -11.17 10.96 -19.65
C SER A 150 -12.36 11.80 -19.19
N ALA A 151 -12.67 11.80 -17.89
CA ALA A 151 -13.73 12.64 -17.34
C ALA A 151 -13.46 14.14 -17.56
N ILE A 152 -12.23 14.59 -17.29
CA ILE A 152 -11.83 15.99 -17.53
C ILE A 152 -11.93 16.34 -19.02
N GLN A 153 -11.55 15.43 -19.92
CA GLN A 153 -11.63 15.67 -21.36
C GLN A 153 -13.08 15.83 -21.85
N GLU A 154 -14.03 15.04 -21.34
CA GLU A 154 -15.45 15.19 -21.68
C GLU A 154 -16.02 16.50 -21.11
N THR A 155 -15.68 16.87 -19.87
CA THR A 155 -16.04 18.19 -19.31
C THR A 155 -15.49 19.33 -20.17
N LEU A 156 -14.20 19.28 -20.53
CA LEU A 156 -13.56 20.30 -21.34
C LEU A 156 -14.21 20.45 -22.72
N LYS A 157 -14.60 19.33 -23.33
CA LYS A 157 -15.32 19.30 -24.60
C LYS A 157 -16.69 19.97 -24.50
N GLN A 158 -17.40 19.78 -23.39
CA GLN A 158 -18.68 20.44 -23.15
C GLN A 158 -18.50 21.94 -22.93
N GLN A 159 -17.58 22.35 -22.05
CA GLN A 159 -17.28 23.76 -21.81
C GLN A 159 -16.85 24.51 -23.08
N LYS A 160 -16.09 23.85 -23.97
CA LYS A 160 -15.74 24.43 -25.28
C LYS A 160 -16.98 24.68 -26.17
N LYS A 161 -18.00 23.84 -26.11
CA LYS A 161 -19.28 24.11 -26.78
C LYS A 161 -20.04 25.26 -26.13
N ASP A 162 -19.99 25.35 -24.81
CA ASP A 162 -20.67 26.40 -24.04
C ASP A 162 -20.05 27.79 -24.33
N VAL A 163 -18.71 27.87 -24.44
CA VAL A 163 -18.00 29.03 -24.98
C VAL A 163 -18.48 29.40 -26.38
N THR A 164 -18.56 28.43 -27.31
CA THR A 164 -19.05 28.71 -28.67
C THR A 164 -20.49 29.24 -28.67
N ALA A 165 -21.36 28.73 -27.80
CA ALA A 165 -22.72 29.23 -27.65
C ALA A 165 -22.75 30.65 -27.07
N ALA A 166 -21.91 30.96 -26.08
CA ALA A 166 -21.79 32.30 -25.52
C ALA A 166 -21.23 33.31 -26.53
N GLU A 167 -20.28 32.91 -27.39
CA GLU A 167 -19.79 33.74 -28.51
C GLU A 167 -20.92 34.10 -29.49
N GLN A 168 -21.79 33.14 -29.80
CA GLN A 168 -22.97 33.40 -30.64
C GLN A 168 -23.95 34.37 -29.96
N GLN A 169 -24.15 34.26 -28.64
CA GLN A 169 -24.98 35.20 -27.89
C GLN A 169 -24.39 36.62 -27.89
N VAL A 170 -23.07 36.76 -27.71
CA VAL A 170 -22.39 38.06 -27.82
C VAL A 170 -22.56 38.64 -29.22
N ALA A 171 -22.39 37.82 -30.28
CA ALA A 171 -22.60 38.28 -31.65
C ALA A 171 -24.04 38.75 -31.90
N ALA A 172 -25.04 38.00 -31.42
CA ALA A 172 -26.44 38.37 -31.52
C ALA A 172 -26.77 39.66 -30.74
N ALA A 173 -26.21 39.82 -29.53
CA ALA A 173 -26.38 41.03 -28.73
C ALA A 173 -25.74 42.26 -29.39
N LYS A 174 -24.56 42.10 -30.02
CA LYS A 174 -23.95 43.16 -30.83
C LYS A 174 -24.84 43.57 -32.00
N GLN A 175 -25.37 42.60 -32.74
CA GLN A 175 -26.26 42.88 -33.87
C GLN A 175 -27.55 43.60 -33.43
N LYS A 176 -28.15 43.20 -32.30
CA LYS A 176 -29.30 43.91 -31.73
C LYS A 176 -28.95 45.35 -31.35
N LEU A 177 -27.81 45.57 -30.72
CA LEU A 177 -27.35 46.91 -30.33
C LEU A 177 -27.15 47.82 -31.55
N GLU A 178 -26.63 47.28 -32.66
CA GLU A 178 -26.50 48.02 -33.92
C GLU A 178 -27.84 48.40 -34.54
N GLN A 179 -28.89 47.60 -34.31
CA GLN A 179 -30.24 47.81 -34.84
C GLN A 179 -31.18 48.54 -33.87
N ALA A 180 -30.75 48.79 -32.63
CA ALA A 180 -31.59 49.38 -31.58
C ALA A 180 -31.90 50.85 -31.86
N SER A 181 -33.14 51.26 -31.58
CA SER A 181 -33.49 52.68 -31.58
C SER A 181 -32.87 53.40 -30.37
N ASP A 182 -32.83 54.74 -30.38
CA ASP A 182 -32.27 55.53 -29.28
C ASP A 182 -32.93 55.23 -27.93
N LYS A 183 -34.21 54.83 -27.92
CA LYS A 183 -34.95 54.48 -26.70
C LYS A 183 -34.60 53.09 -26.15
N GLU A 184 -34.10 52.17 -26.99
CA GLU A 184 -33.80 50.77 -26.64
C GLU A 184 -32.28 50.54 -26.45
N LYS A 185 -31.47 51.56 -26.77
CA LYS A 185 -30.00 51.47 -26.78
C LYS A 185 -29.41 51.11 -25.42
N ALA A 186 -29.97 51.62 -24.33
CA ALA A 186 -29.51 51.30 -22.98
C ALA A 186 -29.71 49.81 -22.65
N ASP A 187 -30.91 49.29 -22.90
CA ASP A 187 -31.23 47.87 -22.67
C ASP A 187 -30.36 46.96 -23.55
N ALA A 188 -30.15 47.32 -24.82
CA ALA A 188 -29.29 46.57 -25.72
C ALA A 188 -27.81 46.58 -25.29
N GLN A 189 -27.33 47.67 -24.68
CA GLN A 189 -25.99 47.73 -24.09
C GLN A 189 -25.86 46.81 -22.87
N ASP A 190 -26.87 46.78 -22.00
CA ASP A 190 -26.89 45.89 -20.84
C ASP A 190 -26.98 44.41 -21.22
N GLU A 191 -27.75 44.07 -22.26
CA GLU A 191 -27.76 42.73 -22.86
C GLU A 191 -26.37 42.32 -23.38
N LEU A 192 -25.69 43.22 -24.10
CA LEU A 192 -24.35 42.96 -24.62
C LEU A 192 -23.34 42.75 -23.49
N LYS A 193 -23.38 43.59 -22.46
CA LYS A 193 -22.49 43.48 -21.30
C LYS A 193 -22.71 42.16 -20.58
N SER A 194 -23.96 41.77 -20.35
CA SER A 194 -24.32 40.50 -19.72
C SER A 194 -23.81 39.30 -20.53
N ALA A 195 -23.97 39.33 -21.86
CA ALA A 195 -23.46 38.29 -22.74
C ALA A 195 -21.92 38.19 -22.71
N GLN A 196 -21.22 39.33 -22.65
CA GLN A 196 -19.76 39.38 -22.53
C GLN A 196 -19.26 38.84 -21.18
N GLU A 197 -19.99 39.14 -20.09
CA GLU A 197 -19.69 38.59 -18.76
C GLU A 197 -19.87 37.07 -18.72
N SER A 198 -20.96 36.55 -19.31
CA SER A 198 -21.17 35.10 -19.45
C SER A 198 -20.05 34.44 -20.28
N LEU A 199 -19.70 35.01 -21.44
CA LEU A 199 -18.60 34.49 -22.27
C LEU A 199 -17.28 34.44 -21.48
N LYS A 200 -16.98 35.48 -20.71
CA LYS A 200 -15.77 35.51 -19.87
C LYS A 200 -15.79 34.40 -18.82
N SER A 201 -16.94 34.13 -18.20
CA SER A 201 -17.09 33.03 -17.24
C SER A 201 -16.81 31.67 -17.89
N GLU A 202 -17.41 31.40 -19.05
CA GLU A 202 -17.21 30.14 -19.78
C GLU A 202 -15.73 29.95 -20.20
N GLN A 203 -15.06 31.04 -20.61
CA GLN A 203 -13.62 31.01 -20.93
C GLN A 203 -12.75 30.72 -19.69
N GLN A 204 -13.14 31.21 -18.51
CA GLN A 204 -12.47 30.88 -17.25
C GLN A 204 -12.65 29.40 -16.92
N ASP A 205 -13.86 28.86 -17.08
CA ASP A 205 -14.17 27.45 -16.83
C ASP A 205 -13.34 26.51 -17.72
N VAL A 206 -13.18 26.85 -19.01
CA VAL A 206 -12.27 26.13 -19.92
C VAL A 206 -10.83 26.20 -19.42
N THR A 207 -10.35 27.39 -19.03
CA THR A 207 -8.98 27.59 -18.54
C THR A 207 -8.69 26.74 -17.30
N GLU A 208 -9.65 26.67 -16.36
CA GLU A 208 -9.53 25.82 -15.17
C GLU A 208 -9.51 24.33 -15.51
N ALA A 209 -10.38 23.89 -16.42
CA ALA A 209 -10.39 22.49 -16.86
C ALA A 209 -9.10 22.10 -17.60
N GLU A 210 -8.52 22.99 -18.41
CA GLU A 210 -7.21 22.76 -19.05
C GLU A 210 -6.09 22.66 -18.02
N LYS A 211 -6.12 23.47 -16.96
CA LYS A 211 -5.19 23.34 -15.82
C LYS A 211 -5.34 21.99 -15.12
N ARG A 212 -6.57 21.57 -14.79
CA ARG A 212 -6.85 20.26 -14.17
C ARG A 212 -6.40 19.10 -15.06
N LEU A 213 -6.58 19.22 -16.38
CA LEU A 213 -6.11 18.22 -17.35
C LEU A 213 -4.58 18.11 -17.35
N LYS A 214 -3.88 19.24 -17.28
CA LYS A 214 -2.42 19.27 -17.19
C LYS A 214 -1.93 18.57 -15.92
N GLU A 215 -2.51 18.90 -14.76
CA GLU A 215 -2.18 18.27 -13.47
C GLU A 215 -2.45 16.76 -13.50
N ALA A 216 -3.58 16.31 -14.07
CA ALA A 216 -3.87 14.88 -14.20
C ALA A 216 -2.88 14.15 -15.12
N LYS A 217 -2.41 14.79 -16.19
CA LYS A 217 -1.37 14.23 -17.07
C LYS A 217 0.01 14.19 -16.40
N GLU A 218 0.33 15.17 -15.55
CA GLU A 218 1.56 15.13 -14.75
C GLU A 218 1.50 13.98 -13.73
N GLU A 219 0.34 13.75 -13.11
CA GLU A 219 0.13 12.60 -12.23
C GLU A 219 0.25 11.26 -12.97
N LEU A 220 -0.31 11.15 -14.18
CA LEU A 220 -0.16 9.95 -15.01
C LEU A 220 1.33 9.65 -15.25
N LYS A 221 2.14 10.65 -15.60
CA LYS A 221 3.58 10.47 -15.80
C LYS A 221 4.29 9.98 -14.54
N LYS A 222 3.90 10.49 -13.36
CA LYS A 222 4.45 10.00 -12.09
C LYS A 222 4.09 8.53 -11.86
N VAL A 223 2.81 8.18 -12.04
CA VAL A 223 2.33 6.79 -11.94
C VAL A 223 3.09 5.88 -12.89
N GLU A 224 3.22 6.25 -14.16
CA GLU A 224 3.99 5.49 -15.17
C GLU A 224 5.46 5.32 -14.74
N SER A 225 6.11 6.39 -14.28
CA SER A 225 7.50 6.31 -13.79
C SER A 225 7.65 5.39 -12.58
N LEU A 226 6.67 5.37 -11.68
CA LEU A 226 6.62 4.50 -10.52
C LEU A 226 6.20 3.07 -10.88
N ILE A 227 5.61 2.82 -12.04
CA ILE A 227 5.34 1.47 -12.52
C ILE A 227 6.63 0.85 -13.07
N ASP A 228 7.40 1.63 -13.83
CA ASP A 228 8.64 1.21 -14.50
C ASP A 228 9.86 1.08 -13.57
N ALA A 229 9.85 1.77 -12.43
CA ALA A 229 10.85 1.63 -11.36
C ALA A 229 10.71 0.33 -10.56
#